data_AF-A0A0F9CID1-F1
#
_entry.id   AF-A0A0F9CID1-F1
#
_cell.length_a   1.000
_cell.length_b   1.000
_cell.length_c   1.000
_cell.angle_alpha   90.00
_cell.angle_beta   90.00
_cell.angle_gamma   90.00
#
_symmetry.space_group_name_H-M   'P 1'
#
loop_
_entity.id
_entity.type
_entity.pdbx_description
1 polymer ?
#
loop_
_entity_poly.entity_id
_entity_poly.type
_entity_poly.pdbx_seq_one_letter_code
_entity_poly.pdbx_strand_id
1 'polypeptide(L)' 'ACSGLEMSQNSMRLSWTREEVDEKLHQIMVNIHKNCAQAAREYGGSGKFLNYVNGANIAGFKKVADAMLDQGLV' A
#
# COMPACT_ATOMS: atom_id res chain seq x y z
N ALA A 1 -8.20 2.32 1.52
CA ALA A 1 -7.68 2.21 2.91
C ALA A 1 -8.83 2.18 3.91
N CYS A 2 -9.58 3.28 4.08
CA CYS A 2 -10.70 3.34 5.04
C CYS A 2 -11.77 2.26 4.82
N SER A 3 -12.17 1.97 3.57
CA SER A 3 -13.10 0.87 3.28
C SER A 3 -12.59 -0.50 3.74
N GLY A 4 -11.28 -0.74 3.69
CA GLY A 4 -10.69 -1.98 4.22
C GLY A 4 -10.71 -2.04 5.76
N LEU A 5 -10.57 -0.89 6.41
CA LEU A 5 -10.75 -0.77 7.86
C LEU A 5 -12.22 -0.99 8.26
N GLU A 6 -13.17 -0.47 7.49
CA GLU A 6 -14.61 -0.73 7.65
C GLU A 6 -14.94 -2.22 7.50
N MET A 7 -14.45 -2.86 6.43
CA MET A 7 -14.60 -4.31 6.23
C MET A 7 -14.01 -5.12 7.40
N SER A 8 -12.87 -4.68 7.95
CA SER A 8 -12.24 -5.32 9.12
C SER A 8 -13.12 -5.17 10.36
N GLN A 9 -13.61 -3.97 10.65
CA GLN A 9 -14.56 -3.71 11.75
C GLN A 9 -15.81 -4.57 11.64
N ASN A 10 -16.39 -4.67 10.44
CA ASN A 10 -17.57 -5.49 10.16
C ASN A 10 -17.29 -6.99 10.41
N SER A 11 -16.14 -7.49 9.97
CA SER A 11 -15.73 -8.89 10.18
C SER A 11 -15.52 -9.21 11.66
N MET A 12 -14.93 -8.28 12.42
CA MET A 12 -14.70 -8.44 13.87
C MET A 12 -15.92 -8.12 14.73
N ARG A 13 -16.98 -7.53 14.17
CA ARG A 13 -18.15 -7.02 14.90
C ARG A 13 -17.77 -6.04 16.02
N LEU A 14 -16.77 -5.18 15.75
CA LEU A 14 -16.28 -4.16 16.67
C LEU A 14 -16.25 -2.81 15.96
N SER A 15 -16.54 -1.75 16.71
CA SER A 15 -16.39 -0.37 16.24
C SER A 15 -15.18 0.25 16.93
N TRP A 16 -14.29 0.85 16.15
CA TRP A 16 -13.16 1.61 16.65
C TRP A 16 -13.53 3.06 16.90
N THR A 17 -12.73 3.74 17.73
CA THR A 17 -12.85 5.20 17.86
C THR A 17 -12.31 5.88 16.60
N ARG A 18 -12.65 7.16 16.45
CA ARG A 18 -12.14 7.99 15.35
C ARG A 18 -10.61 8.05 15.36
N GLU A 19 -10.03 8.20 16.54
CA GLU A 19 -8.59 8.32 16.77
C GLU A 19 -7.86 7.03 16.37
N GLU A 20 -8.43 5.87 16.69
CA GLU A 20 -7.88 4.57 16.27
C GLU A 20 -7.93 4.39 14.75
N VAL A 21 -9.02 4.80 14.10
CA VAL A 21 -9.14 4.76 12.63
C VAL A 21 -8.14 5.71 11.97
N ASP A 22 -7.98 6.91 12.51
CA ASP A 22 -7.05 7.92 12.00
C ASP A 22 -5.60 7.48 12.12
N GLU A 23 -5.19 6.94 13.27
CA GLU A 23 -3.83 6.39 13.47
C GLU A 23 -3.55 5.25 12.48
N LYS A 24 -4.50 4.31 12.33
CA LYS A 24 -4.36 3.23 11.34
C LYS A 24 -4.26 3.75 9.91
N LEU A 25 -5.07 4.76 9.56
CA LEU A 25 -5.02 5.39 8.24
C LEU A 25 -3.68 6.09 8.02
N HIS A 26 -3.19 6.83 9.01
CA HIS A 26 -1.90 7.51 8.96
C HIS A 26 -0.76 6.51 8.69
N GLN A 27 -0.72 5.40 9.44
CA GLN A 27 0.27 4.34 9.23
C GLN A 27 0.17 3.71 7.83
N ILE A 28 -1.05 3.49 7.30
CA ILE A 28 -1.24 3.00 5.93
C ILE A 28 -0.63 3.99 4.92
N MET A 29 -0.88 5.30 5.06
CA MET A 29 -0.35 6.31 4.15
C MET A 29 1.18 6.43 4.22
N VAL A 30 1.75 6.34 5.43
CA VAL A 30 3.22 6.28 5.65
C VAL A 30 3.81 5.08 4.90
N ASN A 31 3.17 3.91 4.99
CA ASN A 31 3.65 2.70 4.32
C ASN A 31 3.50 2.79 2.79
N ILE A 32 2.41 3.36 2.28
CA ILE A 32 2.25 3.62 0.83
C ILE A 32 3.39 4.51 0.35
N HIS A 33 3.65 5.63 1.04
CA HIS A 33 4.72 6.54 0.68
C HIS A 33 6.09 5.85 0.68
N LYS A 34 6.42 5.09 1.74
CA LYS A 34 7.68 4.34 1.84
C LYS A 34 7.87 3.38 0.66
N ASN A 35 6.83 2.61 0.33
CA ASN A 35 6.88 1.65 -0.77
C ASN A 35 7.07 2.34 -2.13
N CYS A 36 6.32 3.42 -2.40
CA CYS A 36 6.46 4.18 -3.64
C CYS A 36 7.86 4.81 -3.74
N ALA A 37 8.37 5.41 -2.66
CA ALA A 37 9.69 6.02 -2.63
C ALA A 37 10.80 4.99 -2.83
N GLN A 38 10.70 3.81 -2.22
CA GLN A 38 11.65 2.72 -2.39
C GLN A 38 11.66 2.22 -3.83
N ALA A 39 10.50 1.88 -4.39
CA ALA A 39 10.41 1.41 -5.77
C ALA A 39 10.87 2.49 -6.78
N ALA A 40 10.57 3.76 -6.53
CA ALA A 40 11.07 4.87 -7.35
C ALA A 40 12.60 5.00 -7.31
N ARG A 41 13.25 4.75 -6.16
CA ARG A 41 14.72 4.75 -6.05
C ARG A 41 15.34 3.57 -6.78
N GLU A 42 14.71 2.41 -6.66
CA GLU A 42 15.26 1.15 -7.20
C GLU A 42 15.07 1.05 -8.72
N TYR A 43 13.94 1.53 -9.24
CA TYR A 43 13.54 1.31 -10.65
C TYR A 43 13.22 2.60 -11.43
N GLY A 44 13.14 3.77 -10.78
CA GLY A 44 12.67 5.01 -11.38
C GLY A 44 13.69 5.79 -12.21
N GLY A 45 14.93 5.30 -12.32
CA GLY A 45 16.01 5.90 -13.11
C GLY A 45 16.80 6.99 -12.38
N SER A 46 17.93 7.38 -12.97
CA SER A 46 18.98 8.23 -12.39
C SER A 46 18.66 9.74 -12.37
N GLY A 47 17.43 10.11 -12.00
CA GLY A 47 17.03 11.52 -11.85
C GLY A 47 17.37 12.08 -10.47
N LYS A 48 17.59 13.39 -10.36
CA LYS A 48 17.74 14.10 -9.07
C LYS A 48 16.49 14.03 -8.18
N PHE A 49 15.34 13.62 -8.71
CA PHE A 49 14.04 13.62 -8.04
C PHE A 49 13.39 12.24 -8.10
N LEU A 50 12.62 11.91 -7.06
CA LEU A 50 11.84 10.67 -6.98
C LEU A 50 10.60 10.76 -7.87
N ASN A 51 10.48 9.84 -8.84
CA ASN A 51 9.27 9.69 -9.63
C ASN A 51 8.26 8.78 -8.89
N TYR A 52 7.37 9.39 -8.11
CA TYR A 52 6.33 8.67 -7.35
C TYR A 52 5.32 7.94 -8.23
N VAL A 53 5.04 8.41 -9.44
CA VAL A 53 4.12 7.73 -10.35
C VAL A 53 4.71 6.38 -10.77
N ASN A 54 5.98 6.37 -11.19
CA ASN A 54 6.68 5.13 -11.50
C ASN A 54 6.80 4.23 -10.27
N GLY A 55 7.20 4.79 -9.13
CA GLY A 55 7.32 4.03 -7.88
C GLY A 55 6.00 3.38 -7.46
N ALA A 56 4.88 4.11 -7.53
CA ALA A 56 3.56 3.59 -7.19
C ALA A 56 3.11 2.46 -8.14
N ASN A 57 3.28 2.66 -9.45
CA ASN A 57 2.93 1.66 -10.45
C ASN A 57 3.75 0.38 -10.26
N ILE A 58 5.06 0.50 -10.04
CA ILE A 58 5.95 -0.65 -9.87
C ILE A 58 5.67 -1.36 -8.54
N ALA A 59 5.52 -0.63 -7.43
CA ALA A 59 5.20 -1.24 -6.14
C ALA A 59 3.84 -1.96 -6.15
N GLY A 60 2.83 -1.36 -6.78
CA GLY A 60 1.51 -1.97 -6.94
C GLY A 60 1.54 -3.21 -7.83
N PHE A 61 2.21 -3.12 -8.99
CA PHE A 61 2.35 -4.24 -9.92
C PHE A 61 3.08 -5.41 -9.28
N LYS A 62 4.24 -5.17 -8.67
CA LYS A 62 5.06 -6.23 -8.04
C LYS A 62 4.27 -6.98 -6.98
N LYS A 63 3.54 -6.27 -6.11
CA LYS A 63 2.71 -6.90 -5.07
C LYS A 63 1.66 -7.85 -5.65
N VAL A 64 1.02 -7.48 -6.76
CA VAL A 64 0.00 -8.32 -7.40
C VAL A 64 0.65 -9.47 -8.18
N ALA A 65 1.72 -9.20 -8.93
CA ALA A 65 2.43 -10.21 -9.70
C ALA A 65 3.02 -11.31 -8.80
N ASP A 66 3.65 -10.94 -7.68
CA ASP A 66 4.18 -11.89 -6.70
C ASP A 66 3.04 -12.78 -6.15
N ALA A 67 1.90 -12.18 -5.79
CA ALA A 67 0.75 -12.94 -5.31
C ALA A 67 0.12 -13.86 -6.38
N MET A 68 0.12 -13.44 -7.65
CA MET A 68 -0.34 -14.27 -8.77
C MET A 68 0.60 -15.46 -9.00
N LEU A 69 1.92 -15.24 -8.90
CA LEU A 69 2.91 -16.32 -9.00
C LEU A 69 2.76 -17.33 -7.85
N ASP A 70 2.53 -16.85 -6.62
CA ASP A 70 2.32 -17.68 -5.43
C ASP A 70 1.03 -18.51 -5.52
N GLN A 71 -0.05 -17.94 -6.09
CA GLN A 71 -1.33 -18.65 -6.27
C GLN A 71 -1.34 -19.57 -7.51
N GLY A 72 -0.33 -19.49 -8.37
CA GLY A 72 -0.19 -20.31 -9.56
C GLY A 72 -1.17 -19.96 -10.69
N LEU A 73 -1.28 -20.85 -11.67
CA LEU A 73 -2.29 -20.76 -12.73
C LEU A 73 -3.65 -21.14 -12.16
N VAL A 74 -4.53 -20.15 -12.04
CA VAL A 74 -5.97 -20.29 -11.76
C VAL A 74 -6.79 -20.24 -13.04
#